data_AF-A0A3E0KJN9-F1
#
_entry.id   AF-A0A3E0KJN9-F1
#
_cell.length_a   1.000
_cell.length_b   1.000
_cell.length_c   1.000
_cell.angle_alpha   90.00
_cell.angle_beta   90.00
_cell.angle_gamma   90.00
#
_symmetry.space_group_name_H-M   'P 1'
#
loop_
_entity.id
_entity.type
_entity.pdbx_description
1 polymer ?
#
loop_
_entity_poly.entity_id
_entity_poly.type
_entity_poly.pdbx_seq_one_letter_code
_entity_poly.pdbx_strand_id
1 'polypeptide(L)'
;MILGGVVAVSAALIGLPFALLLGIIAGLGEFIPYFGPVVGAVPAALAAANVSTSALLQMLMALIIIHQLEQAVLSPWILGDGVGLHPLLVVFALILGGHLFGFAGLLLAVPVAGSLRAIWRFVADGEQR
;
A
#
# COMPACT_ATOMS: atom_id res chain seq x y z
N MET A 1 -4.37 7.06 3.82
CA MET A 1 -5.65 7.47 4.47
C MET A 1 -6.84 7.50 3.53
N ILE A 2 -6.72 8.05 2.30
CA ILE A 2 -7.84 8.06 1.33
C ILE A 2 -8.35 6.63 1.06
N LEU A 3 -7.46 5.68 0.75
CA LEU A 3 -7.83 4.28 0.53
C LEU A 3 -8.58 3.67 1.72
N GLY A 4 -8.09 3.89 2.94
CA GLY A 4 -8.76 3.44 4.15
C GLY A 4 -10.19 3.97 4.29
N GLY A 5 -10.41 5.24 3.92
CA GLY A 5 -11.75 5.81 3.86
C GLY A 5 -12.64 5.12 2.83
N VAL A 6 -12.11 4.85 1.63
CA VAL A 6 -12.86 4.13 0.58
C VAL A 6 -13.20 2.71 1.02
N VAL A 7 -12.25 1.99 1.64
CA VAL A 7 -12.48 0.64 2.20
C VAL A 7 -13.55 0.67 3.30
N ALA A 8 -13.51 1.66 4.21
CA ALA A 8 -14.53 1.82 5.24
C ALA A 8 -15.92 2.06 4.63
N VAL A 9 -16.02 2.93 3.62
CA VAL A 9 -17.28 3.22 2.94
C VAL A 9 -17.79 1.98 2.22
N SER A 10 -16.94 1.27 1.47
CA SER A 10 -17.33 0.02 0.80
C SER A 10 -17.81 -1.03 1.80
N ALA A 11 -17.08 -1.23 2.91
CA ALA A 11 -17.47 -2.15 3.97
C ALA A 11 -18.82 -1.76 4.60
N ALA A 12 -19.05 -0.47 4.84
CA ALA A 12 -20.32 0.03 5.38
C ALA A 12 -21.49 -0.16 4.42
N LEU A 13 -21.30 0.08 3.12
CA LEU A 13 -22.33 -0.12 2.08
C LEU A 13 -22.71 -1.59 1.91
N ILE A 14 -21.75 -2.50 2.10
CA ILE A 14 -21.99 -3.96 2.05
C ILE A 14 -22.60 -4.45 3.39
N GLY A 15 -22.62 -3.63 4.43
CA GLY A 15 -23.18 -3.98 5.74
C GLY A 15 -22.24 -4.81 6.62
N LEU A 16 -20.92 -4.70 6.43
CA LEU A 16 -19.95 -5.37 7.26
C LEU A 16 -19.90 -4.74 8.67
N PRO A 17 -19.76 -5.57 9.72
CA PRO A 17 -19.45 -5.06 11.05
C PRO A 17 -18.06 -4.40 11.06
N PHE A 18 -17.89 -3.40 11.92
CA PHE A 18 -16.60 -2.72 12.13
C PHE A 18 -16.00 -2.06 10.87
N ALA A 19 -16.83 -1.59 9.93
CA ALA A 19 -16.39 -0.95 8.69
C ALA A 19 -15.32 0.14 8.89
N LEU A 20 -15.48 1.00 9.90
CA LEU A 20 -14.48 2.04 10.23
C LEU A 20 -13.14 1.45 10.64
N LEU A 21 -13.13 0.40 11.48
CA LEU A 21 -11.91 -0.27 11.91
C LEU A 21 -11.18 -0.92 10.72
N LEU A 22 -11.93 -1.57 9.83
CA LEU A 22 -11.38 -2.16 8.61
C LEU A 22 -10.71 -1.10 7.73
N GLY A 23 -11.35 0.06 7.57
CA GLY A 23 -10.75 1.18 6.86
C GLY A 23 -9.53 1.78 7.55
N ILE A 24 -9.50 1.85 8.88
CA ILE A 24 -8.31 2.28 9.63
C ILE A 24 -7.15 1.30 9.40
N ILE A 25 -7.40 -0.01 9.50
CA ILE A 25 -6.39 -1.05 9.26
C ILE A 25 -5.85 -0.94 7.84
N ALA A 26 -6.72 -0.86 6.83
CA ALA A 26 -6.32 -0.68 5.45
C ALA A 26 -5.52 0.62 5.24
N GLY A 27 -6.00 1.73 5.81
CA GLY A 27 -5.35 3.03 5.69
C GLY A 27 -3.97 3.12 6.35
N LEU A 28 -3.76 2.40 7.46
CA LEU A 28 -2.47 2.28 8.13
C LEU A 28 -1.54 1.28 7.41
N GLY A 29 -2.10 0.20 6.88
CA GLY A 29 -1.35 -0.78 6.10
C GLY A 29 -0.62 -0.14 4.92
N GLU A 30 -1.27 0.81 4.25
CA GLU A 30 -0.75 1.47 3.04
C GLU A 30 0.56 2.25 3.24
N PHE A 31 1.01 2.45 4.49
CA PHE A 31 2.36 2.98 4.74
C PHE A 31 3.49 2.01 4.38
N ILE A 32 3.20 0.70 4.30
CA ILE A 32 4.18 -0.33 3.98
C ILE A 32 3.86 -0.87 2.57
N PRO A 33 4.63 -0.51 1.54
CA PRO A 33 4.38 -0.97 0.18
C PRO A 33 4.35 -2.49 0.06
N TYR A 34 3.48 -3.00 -0.81
CA TYR A 34 3.15 -4.42 -1.02
C TYR A 34 2.46 -5.12 0.17
N PHE A 35 2.76 -4.73 1.41
CA PHE A 35 2.08 -5.25 2.58
C PHE A 35 0.74 -4.57 2.84
N GLY A 36 0.63 -3.27 2.59
CA GLY A 36 -0.57 -2.48 2.86
C GLY A 36 -1.85 -3.03 2.23
N PRO A 37 -1.84 -3.33 0.92
CA PRO A 37 -2.99 -3.96 0.27
C PRO A 37 -3.40 -5.28 0.94
N VAL A 38 -2.42 -6.11 1.32
CA VAL A 38 -2.68 -7.40 1.97
C VAL A 38 -3.23 -7.20 3.39
N VAL A 39 -2.63 -6.31 4.16
CA VAL A 39 -3.02 -6.00 5.54
C VAL A 39 -4.42 -5.38 5.59
N GLY A 40 -4.82 -4.60 4.59
CA GLY A 40 -6.19 -4.09 4.47
C GLY A 40 -7.19 -5.13 3.95
N ALA A 41 -6.81 -5.90 2.93
CA ALA A 41 -7.71 -6.83 2.25
C ALA A 41 -8.06 -8.05 3.11
N VAL A 42 -7.09 -8.63 3.82
CA VAL A 42 -7.30 -9.89 4.56
C VAL A 42 -8.36 -9.73 5.66
N PRO A 43 -8.27 -8.76 6.58
CA PRO A 43 -9.29 -8.57 7.62
C PRO A 43 -10.66 -8.23 7.03
N ALA A 44 -10.70 -7.43 5.96
CA ALA A 44 -11.95 -7.07 5.28
C ALA A 44 -12.63 -8.27 4.62
N ALA A 45 -11.86 -9.12 3.92
CA ALA A 45 -12.37 -10.34 3.31
C ALA A 45 -12.84 -11.35 4.38
N LEU A 46 -12.09 -11.52 5.47
CA LEU A 46 -12.49 -12.38 6.57
C LEU A 46 -13.76 -11.89 7.27
N ALA A 47 -13.88 -10.58 7.50
CA ALA A 47 -15.09 -9.98 8.06
C ALA A 47 -16.30 -10.21 7.15
N ALA A 48 -16.14 -10.03 5.83
CA ALA A 48 -17.18 -10.29 4.84
C ALA A 48 -17.58 -11.78 4.78
N ALA A 49 -16.60 -12.68 4.84
CA ALA A 49 -16.83 -14.13 4.85
C ALA A 49 -17.66 -14.59 6.05
N ASN A 50 -17.54 -13.93 7.20
CA ASN A 50 -18.34 -14.20 8.38
C ASN A 50 -19.81 -13.72 8.24
N VAL A 51 -20.09 -12.79 7.33
CA VAL A 51 -21.46 -12.31 7.08
C VAL A 51 -22.17 -13.23 6.09
N SER A 52 -21.61 -13.41 4.89
CA SER A 52 -22.14 -14.33 3.87
C SER A 52 -21.17 -14.48 2.71
N THR A 53 -21.34 -15.53 1.89
CA THR A 53 -20.62 -15.69 0.62
C THR A 53 -20.86 -14.52 -0.33
N SER A 54 -22.08 -13.95 -0.33
CA SER A 54 -22.40 -12.78 -1.16
C SER A 54 -21.61 -11.54 -0.72
N ALA A 55 -21.56 -11.26 0.59
CA ALA A 55 -20.78 -10.16 1.14
C ALA A 55 -19.28 -10.33 0.85
N LEU A 56 -18.75 -11.56 0.97
CA LEU A 56 -17.37 -11.87 0.60
C LEU A 56 -17.07 -11.52 -0.86
N LEU A 57 -17.91 -11.97 -1.79
CA LEU A 57 -17.73 -11.69 -3.21
C LEU A 57 -17.81 -10.18 -3.51
N GLN A 58 -18.75 -9.47 -2.88
CA GLN A 58 -18.89 -8.02 -3.00
C GLN A 58 -17.65 -7.29 -2.47
N MET A 59 -17.12 -7.71 -1.31
CA MET A 59 -15.95 -7.08 -0.72
C MET A 59 -14.67 -7.37 -1.52
N LEU A 60 -14.48 -8.60 -2.01
CA LEU A 60 -13.37 -8.94 -2.89
C LEU A 60 -13.41 -8.12 -4.19
N MET A 61 -14.59 -8.00 -4.80
CA MET A 61 -14.78 -7.14 -5.98
C MET A 61 -14.46 -5.68 -5.68
N ALA A 62 -14.93 -5.14 -4.55
CA ALA A 62 -14.62 -3.78 -4.12
C ALA A 62 -13.12 -3.59 -3.93
N LEU A 63 -12.43 -4.49 -3.23
CA LEU A 63 -10.98 -4.44 -3.01
C LEU A 63 -10.21 -4.48 -4.33
N ILE A 64 -10.58 -5.36 -5.26
CA ILE A 64 -9.97 -5.41 -6.59
C ILE A 64 -10.14 -4.06 -7.31
N ILE A 65 -11.35 -3.51 -7.34
CA ILE A 65 -11.61 -2.22 -7.99
C ILE A 65 -10.80 -1.10 -7.31
N ILE A 66 -10.77 -1.06 -5.98
CA ILE A 66 -10.05 -0.06 -5.20
C ILE A 66 -8.55 -0.11 -5.53
N HIS A 67 -7.92 -1.30 -5.50
CA HIS A 67 -6.49 -1.42 -5.80
C HIS A 67 -6.16 -1.19 -7.27
N GLN A 68 -7.06 -1.55 -8.20
CA GLN A 68 -6.87 -1.21 -9.61
C GLN A 68 -6.93 0.30 -9.85
N LEU A 69 -7.89 1.01 -9.22
CA LEU A 69 -7.97 2.46 -9.29
C LEU A 69 -6.78 3.14 -8.61
N GLU A 70 -6.32 2.57 -7.50
CA GLU A 70 -5.12 3.03 -6.81
C GLU A 70 -3.91 2.98 -7.74
N GLN A 71 -3.66 1.84 -8.37
CA GLN A 71 -2.49 1.65 -9.23
C GLN A 71 -2.60 2.43 -10.55
N ALA A 72 -3.79 2.48 -11.14
CA ALA A 72 -4.01 3.12 -12.44
C ALA A 72 -4.11 4.65 -12.36
N VAL A 73 -4.61 5.20 -11.25
CA VAL A 73 -4.95 6.63 -11.15
C VAL A 73 -4.21 7.31 -9.99
N LEU A 74 -4.37 6.81 -8.76
CA LEU A 74 -3.79 7.50 -7.59
C LEU A 74 -2.26 7.44 -7.62
N SER A 75 -1.67 6.29 -7.96
CA SER A 75 -0.23 6.12 -7.94
C SER A 75 0.47 7.07 -8.92
N PRO A 76 0.07 7.17 -10.20
CA PRO A 76 0.63 8.17 -11.12
C PRO A 76 0.34 9.61 -10.69
N TRP A 77 -0.83 9.89 -10.11
CA TRP A 77 -1.20 11.26 -9.72
C TRP A 77 -0.44 11.76 -8.47
N ILE A 78 -0.22 10.87 -7.49
CA ILE A 78 0.47 11.19 -6.23
C ILE A 78 1.98 11.10 -6.38
N LEU A 79 2.48 10.09 -7.10
CA LEU A 79 3.91 9.78 -7.18
C LEU A 79 4.56 10.24 -8.49
N GLY A 80 3.78 10.64 -9.51
CA GLY A 80 4.30 11.06 -10.81
C GLY A 80 5.04 9.94 -11.56
N ASP A 81 6.06 10.31 -12.35
CA ASP A 81 7.09 9.38 -12.81
C ASP A 81 7.79 8.83 -11.57
N GLY A 82 7.41 7.63 -11.14
CA GLY A 82 7.79 7.10 -9.85
C GLY A 82 9.30 7.16 -9.60
N VAL A 83 9.69 6.92 -8.36
CA VAL A 83 11.08 6.88 -7.84
C VAL A 83 12.03 5.99 -8.67
N GLY A 84 11.51 5.24 -9.64
CA GLY A 84 12.19 4.40 -10.62
C GLY A 84 12.96 3.25 -9.97
N LEU A 85 12.60 2.95 -8.73
CA LEU A 85 13.12 1.81 -8.00
C LEU A 85 12.51 0.56 -8.60
N HIS A 86 13.37 -0.40 -8.92
CA HIS A 86 12.92 -1.74 -9.27
C HIS A 86 12.17 -2.34 -8.07
N PRO A 87 11.02 -3.03 -8.23
CA PRO A 87 10.25 -3.61 -7.13
C PRO A 87 11.08 -4.44 -6.14
N LEU A 88 12.04 -5.21 -6.66
CA LEU A 88 12.97 -5.98 -5.83
C LEU A 88 13.79 -5.11 -4.86
N LEU A 89 14.22 -3.91 -5.27
CA LEU A 89 14.96 -3.00 -4.39
C LEU A 89 14.07 -2.49 -3.25
N VAL A 90 12.79 -2.27 -3.53
CA VAL A 90 11.83 -1.85 -2.51
C VAL A 90 11.64 -2.96 -1.47
N VAL A 91 11.43 -4.20 -1.92
CA VAL A 91 11.32 -5.36 -1.02
C VAL A 91 12.60 -5.53 -0.20
N PHE A 92 13.77 -5.42 -0.84
CA PHE A 92 15.06 -5.54 -0.14
C PHE A 92 15.26 -4.43 0.90
N ALA A 93 14.91 -3.19 0.56
CA ALA A 93 14.97 -2.06 1.48
C ALA A 93 14.01 -2.22 2.67
N LEU A 94 12.81 -2.78 2.45
CA LEU A 94 11.86 -3.08 3.51
C LEU A 94 12.39 -4.14 4.48
N ILE A 95 12.94 -5.23 3.95
CA ILE A 95 13.53 -6.30 4.78
C ILE A 95 14.72 -5.76 5.58
N LEU A 96 15.64 -5.06 4.91
CA LEU A 96 16.84 -4.53 5.54
C LEU A 96 16.51 -3.43 6.57
N GLY A 97 15.68 -2.47 6.19
CA GLY A 97 15.23 -1.39 7.07
C GLY A 97 14.47 -1.92 8.27
N GLY A 98 13.55 -2.87 8.05
CA GLY A 98 12.82 -3.55 9.10
C GLY A 98 13.73 -4.30 10.07
N HIS A 99 14.79 -4.96 9.57
CA HIS A 99 15.74 -5.66 10.42
C HIS A 99 16.62 -4.72 11.25
N LEU A 100 17.07 -3.61 10.67
CA LEU A 100 18.01 -2.68 11.33
C LEU A 100 17.34 -1.69 12.29
N PHE A 101 16.17 -1.17 11.90
CA PHE A 101 15.50 -0.06 12.62
C PHE A 101 14.05 -0.38 12.99
N GLY A 102 13.63 -1.65 12.86
CA GLY A 102 12.28 -2.09 13.20
C GLY A 102 11.21 -1.39 12.37
N PHE A 103 10.10 -1.03 13.02
CA PHE A 103 8.96 -0.38 12.37
C PHE A 103 9.31 0.94 11.70
N ALA A 104 10.17 1.76 12.33
CA ALA A 104 10.63 3.01 11.73
C ALA A 104 11.39 2.76 10.41
N GLY A 105 12.19 1.69 10.36
CA GLY A 105 12.88 1.26 9.15
C GLY A 105 11.95 0.82 8.04
N LEU A 106 10.83 0.16 8.35
CA LEU A 106 9.81 -0.21 7.34
C LEU A 106 9.17 1.04 6.72
N LEU A 107 8.80 2.02 7.54
CA LEU A 107 8.18 3.27 7.07
C LEU A 107 9.12 4.11 6.20
N LEU A 108 10.41 4.13 6.54
CA LEU A 108 11.41 4.95 5.86
C LEU A 108 12.14 4.22 4.72
N ALA A 109 11.94 2.92 4.55
CA ALA A 109 12.69 2.10 3.58
C ALA A 109 12.63 2.67 2.15
N VAL A 110 11.43 2.96 1.66
CA VAL A 110 11.21 3.44 0.29
C VAL A 110 11.75 4.84 0.05
N PRO A 111 11.44 5.86 0.88
CA PRO A 111 12.02 7.19 0.67
C PRO A 111 13.54 7.17 0.77
N VAL A 112 14.13 6.42 1.72
CA VAL A 112 15.59 6.30 1.83
C VAL A 112 16.20 5.63 0.59
N ALA A 113 15.65 4.50 0.12
CA ALA A 113 16.11 3.84 -1.09
C ALA A 113 16.00 4.75 -2.32
N GLY A 114 14.93 5.54 -2.39
CA GLY A 114 14.70 6.54 -3.43
C GLY A 114 15.75 7.64 -3.44
N SER A 115 16.02 8.22 -2.27
CA SER A 115 17.04 9.25 -2.11
C SER A 115 18.44 8.74 -2.46
N LEU A 116 18.79 7.52 -2.01
CA LEU A 116 20.07 6.90 -2.35
C LEU A 116 20.23 6.70 -3.86
N ARG A 117 19.18 6.23 -4.55
CA ARG A 117 19.18 6.10 -6.02
C ARG A 117 19.35 7.44 -6.71
N ALA A 118 18.67 8.48 -6.24
CA ALA A 118 18.77 9.82 -6.81
C ALA A 118 20.20 10.38 -6.68
N ILE A 119 20.83 10.20 -5.51
CA ILE A 119 22.22 10.60 -5.28
C ILE A 119 23.17 9.81 -6.19
N TRP A 120 22.99 8.48 -6.29
CA TRP A 120 23.81 7.64 -7.15
C TRP A 120 23.76 8.11 -8.61
N ARG A 121 22.56 8.38 -9.13
CA ARG A 121 22.38 8.88 -10.49
C ARG A 121 23.04 10.24 -10.69
N PHE A 122 22.91 11.15 -9.71
CA PHE A 122 23.56 12.46 -9.79
C PHE A 122 25.08 12.36 -9.88
N VAL A 123 25.71 11.47 -9.11
CA VAL A 123 27.17 11.26 -9.15
C VAL A 123 27.58 10.56 -10.44
N ALA A 124 26.90 9.48 -10.85
CA ALA A 124 27.25 8.71 -12.03
C ALA A 124 27.05 9.49 -13.35
N ASP A 125 26.00 10.31 -13.43
CA ASP A 125 25.72 11.14 -14.62
C ASP A 125 26.53 12.44 -14.61
N GLY A 126 26.96 12.91 -13.44
CA GLY A 126 27.83 14.08 -13.27
C GLY A 126 29.27 13.87 -13.75
N GLU A 127 29.69 12.62 -13.95
CA GLU A 127 31.04 12.25 -14.40
C GLU A 127 31.18 12.25 -15.95
N GLN A 128 30.08 12.43 -16.69
CA GLN A 128 30.04 12.43 -18.17
C GLN A 128 29.92 13.83 -18.81
N ARG A 129 30.07 14.91 -18.04
CA ARG A 129 30.16 16.29 -18.54
C ARG A 129 31.48 16.92 -18.13
#